data_AF-A0A257NM68-F1
#
_entry.id   AF-A0A257NM68-F1
#
_cell.length_a   1.000
_cell.length_b   1.000
_cell.length_c   1.000
_cell.angle_alpha   90.00
_cell.angle_beta   90.00
_cell.angle_gamma   90.00
#
_symmetry.space_group_name_H-M   'P 1'
#
loop_
_entity.id
_entity.type
_entity.pdbx_description
1 polymer ?
#
loop_
_entity_poly.entity_id
_entity_poly.type
_entity_poly.pdbx_seq_one_letter_code
_entity_poly.pdbx_strand_id
1 'polypeptide(L)'
;MNNAHDADFTVTGQVKSKPDANGQVLVELDWSIEDSNQRKIGQVTQLHDLNTADITPYWGDVAAAAAAEAASGVQQVIENATLKKAK
;
A
#
# COMPACT_ATOMS: atom_id res chain seq x y z
N MET A 1 24.55 -4.41 3.47
CA MET A 1 23.83 -4.65 2.20
C MET A 1 22.56 -5.40 2.57
N ASN A 2 21.40 -4.75 2.53
CA ASN A 2 20.12 -5.40 2.81
C ASN A 2 19.61 -6.05 1.51
N ASN A 3 19.75 -7.37 1.40
CA ASN A 3 19.10 -8.11 0.33
C ASN A 3 17.68 -8.45 0.78
N ALA A 4 16.70 -8.37 -0.12
CA ALA A 4 15.29 -8.70 0.18
C ALA A 4 15.09 -10.14 0.71
N HIS A 5 16.10 -11.01 0.59
CA HIS A 5 16.11 -12.36 1.14
C HIS A 5 16.21 -12.42 2.67
N ASP A 6 16.71 -11.37 3.33
CA ASP A 6 16.87 -11.33 4.80
C ASP A 6 15.72 -10.56 5.50
N ALA A 7 14.73 -10.10 4.73
CA ALA A 7 13.60 -9.37 5.29
C ALA A 7 12.55 -10.32 5.89
N ASP A 8 12.13 -10.06 7.13
CA ASP A 8 11.04 -10.82 7.77
C ASP A 8 9.70 -10.64 7.05
N PHE A 9 9.51 -9.49 6.41
CA PHE A 9 8.31 -9.13 5.66
C PHE A 9 8.66 -8.35 4.40
N THR A 10 7.93 -8.60 3.32
CA THR A 10 7.97 -7.81 2.09
C THR A 10 6.61 -7.15 1.86
N VAL A 11 6.63 -5.87 1.47
CA VAL A 11 5.43 -5.10 1.13
C VAL A 11 5.50 -4.71 -0.33
N THR A 12 4.48 -5.08 -1.09
CA THR A 12 4.35 -4.74 -2.52
C THR A 12 3.14 -3.85 -2.71
N GLY A 13 3.35 -2.65 -3.24
CA GLY A 13 2.28 -1.71 -3.62
C GLY A 13 1.94 -1.81 -5.11
N GLN A 14 0.65 -1.88 -5.43
CA GLN A 14 0.13 -1.73 -6.79
C GLN A 14 -0.85 -0.58 -6.85
N VAL A 15 -0.69 0.29 -7.84
CA VAL A 15 -1.59 1.42 -8.08
C VAL A 15 -2.41 1.14 -9.32
N LYS A 16 -3.72 1.30 -9.22
CA LYS A 16 -4.65 1.29 -10.36
C LYS A 16 -5.38 2.62 -10.37
N SER A 17 -5.48 3.23 -11.54
CA SER A 17 -6.22 4.47 -11.71
C SER A 17 -7.22 4.31 -12.85
N LYS A 18 -8.45 4.77 -12.65
CA LYS A 18 -9.44 4.87 -13.71
C LYS A 18 -10.03 6.29 -13.74
N PRO A 19 -10.20 6.90 -14.93
CA PRO A 19 -10.98 8.12 -15.04
C PRO A 19 -12.41 7.89 -14.52
N ASP A 20 -12.95 8.87 -13.80
CA ASP A 20 -14.34 8.93 -13.40
C ASP A 20 -15.05 10.14 -14.05
N ALA A 21 -16.36 10.25 -13.87
CA ALA A 21 -17.13 11.38 -14.36
C ALA A 21 -16.59 12.72 -13.80
N ASN A 22 -16.74 13.78 -14.60
CA ASN A 22 -16.44 15.16 -14.21
C ASN A 22 -14.95 15.50 -13.98
N GLY A 23 -14.01 14.80 -14.64
CA GLY A 23 -12.58 15.13 -14.55
C GLY A 23 -11.90 14.64 -13.26
N GLN A 24 -12.53 13.67 -12.61
CA GLN A 24 -11.99 12.94 -11.46
C GLN A 24 -11.26 11.68 -11.92
N VAL A 25 -10.40 11.16 -11.04
CA VAL A 25 -9.70 9.89 -11.19
C VAL A 25 -9.86 9.12 -9.90
N LEU A 26 -10.47 7.95 -9.99
CA LEU A 26 -10.46 7.00 -8.89
C LEU A 26 -9.11 6.28 -8.90
N VAL A 27 -8.36 6.42 -7.80
CA VAL A 27 -7.09 5.74 -7.56
C VAL A 27 -7.29 4.68 -6.49
N GLU A 28 -6.95 3.44 -6.83
CA GLU A 28 -6.91 2.30 -5.93
C GLU A 28 -5.46 1.94 -5.66
N LEU A 29 -5.08 1.87 -4.39
CA LEU A 29 -3.78 1.38 -3.94
C LEU A 29 -3.96 0.08 -3.18
N ASP A 30 -3.36 -0.99 -3.70
CA ASP A 30 -3.32 -2.30 -3.07
C ASP A 30 -1.92 -2.57 -2.51
N TRP A 31 -1.83 -2.74 -1.20
CA TRP A 31 -0.60 -3.12 -0.50
C TRP A 31 -0.71 -4.59 -0.09
N SER A 32 0.09 -5.46 -0.69
CA SER A 32 0.18 -6.87 -0.32
C SER A 32 1.37 -7.08 0.63
N ILE A 33 1.15 -7.78 1.74
CA ILE A 33 2.18 -8.07 2.73
C ILE A 33 2.44 -9.57 2.74
N GLU A 34 3.70 -9.94 2.55
CA GLU A 34 4.19 -11.32 2.56
C GLU A 34 5.21 -11.51 3.68
N ASP A 35 5.23 -12.70 4.28
CA ASP A 35 6.30 -13.09 5.21
C ASP A 35 7.57 -13.54 4.46
N SER A 36 8.64 -13.81 5.21
CA SER A 36 9.91 -14.32 4.66
C SER A 36 9.81 -15.66 3.91
N ASN A 37 8.68 -16.38 4.03
CA ASN A 37 8.39 -17.61 3.27
C ASN A 37 7.51 -17.33 2.05
N GLN A 38 7.37 -16.07 1.63
CA GLN A 38 6.51 -15.62 0.52
C GLN A 38 5.03 -15.94 0.73
N ARG A 39 4.59 -16.11 1.98
CA ARG A 39 3.18 -16.34 2.29
C ARG A 39 2.50 -15.00 2.52
N LYS A 40 1.42 -14.75 1.78
CA LYS A 40 0.59 -13.56 2.00
C LYS A 40 -0.04 -13.60 3.40
N ILE A 41 0.32 -12.64 4.24
CA ILE A 41 -0.19 -12.50 5.61
C ILE A 41 -1.31 -11.45 5.71
N GLY A 42 -1.43 -10.58 4.72
CA GLY A 42 -2.52 -9.62 4.64
C GLY A 42 -2.47 -8.71 3.43
N GLN A 43 -3.44 -7.82 3.36
CA GLN A 43 -3.55 -6.78 2.35
C GLN A 43 -4.20 -5.54 2.97
N VAL A 44 -3.78 -4.36 2.53
CA VAL A 44 -4.42 -3.07 2.80
C VAL A 44 -4.82 -2.48 1.46
N THR A 45 -6.09 -2.09 1.31
CA THR A 45 -6.58 -1.43 0.09
C THR A 45 -7.09 -0.04 0.46
N GLN A 46 -6.67 0.96 -0.30
CA GLN A 46 -7.14 2.34 -0.19
C GLN A 46 -7.77 2.76 -1.51
N LEU A 47 -8.85 3.54 -1.40
CA LEU A 47 -9.53 4.15 -2.53
C LEU A 47 -9.54 5.66 -2.32
N HIS A 48 -9.02 6.39 -3.29
CA HIS A 48 -9.01 7.84 -3.33
C HIS A 48 -9.74 8.33 -4.57
N ASP A 49 -10.61 9.31 -4.38
CA ASP A 49 -11.20 10.08 -5.48
C ASP A 49 -10.44 11.40 -5.57
N LEU A 50 -9.74 11.62 -6.68
CA LEU A 50 -8.82 12.74 -6.85
C LEU A 50 -9.16 13.54 -8.09
N ASN A 51 -8.95 14.85 -8.04
CA ASN A 51 -9.05 15.68 -9.23
C ASN A 51 -7.84 15.45 -10.13
N THR A 52 -8.05 15.35 -11.44
CA THR A 52 -6.96 15.28 -12.43
C THR A 52 -5.96 16.43 -12.32
N ALA A 53 -6.44 17.62 -11.96
CA ALA A 53 -5.62 18.81 -11.74
C ALA A 53 -4.69 18.70 -10.51
N ASP A 54 -5.04 17.88 -9.52
CA ASP A 54 -4.23 17.68 -8.31
C ASP A 54 -3.15 16.61 -8.52
N ILE A 55 -3.38 15.67 -9.45
CA ILE A 55 -2.43 14.60 -9.80
C ILE A 55 -1.29 15.13 -10.68
N THR A 56 -1.61 16.02 -11.62
CA THR A 56 -0.64 16.55 -12.59
C THR A 56 -0.40 18.01 -12.24
N PRO A 57 0.70 18.45 -11.58
CA PRO A 57 2.08 17.96 -11.52
C PRO A 57 2.55 17.30 -10.19
N TYR A 58 1.67 17.06 -9.21
CA TYR A 58 2.05 16.71 -7.82
C TYR A 58 1.92 15.24 -7.44
N TRP A 59 1.89 14.33 -8.42
CA TRP A 59 1.71 12.90 -8.16
C TRP A 59 2.65 12.32 -7.11
N GLY A 60 3.91 12.78 -7.05
CA GLY A 60 4.88 12.32 -6.05
C GLY A 60 4.44 12.59 -4.61
N ASP A 61 3.90 13.78 -4.33
CA ASP A 61 3.43 14.16 -2.99
C ASP A 61 2.15 13.43 -2.62
N VAL A 62 1.23 13.29 -3.59
CA VAL A 62 -0.01 12.53 -3.42
C VAL A 62 0.29 11.06 -3.12
N ALA A 63 1.23 10.45 -3.85
CA ALA A 63 1.65 9.07 -3.64
C ALA A 63 2.34 8.88 -2.28
N ALA A 64 3.16 9.86 -1.85
CA ALA A 64 3.82 9.81 -0.54
C ALA A 64 2.81 9.91 0.61
N ALA A 65 1.81 10.79 0.50
CA ALA A 65 0.73 10.91 1.47
C ALA A 65 -0.09 9.61 1.56
N ALA A 66 -0.49 9.04 0.42
CA ALA A 66 -1.23 7.77 0.38
C ALA A 66 -0.43 6.62 1.00
N ALA A 67 0.88 6.55 0.72
CA ALA A 67 1.77 5.54 1.32
C ALA A 67 1.94 5.74 2.84
N ALA A 68 2.00 6.97 3.33
CA ALA A 68 2.05 7.26 4.76
C ALA A 68 0.76 6.83 5.48
N GLU A 69 -0.41 7.06 4.86
CA GLU A 69 -1.68 6.55 5.35
C GLU A 69 -1.70 5.01 5.39
N ALA A 70 -1.14 4.36 4.35
CA ALA A 70 -1.05 2.90 4.27
C ALA A 70 -0.16 2.30 5.36
N ALA A 71 0.92 3.00 5.72
CA ALA A 71 1.94 2.50 6.64
C ALA A 71 1.37 2.06 7.99
N SER A 72 0.40 2.81 8.52
CA SER A 72 -0.28 2.44 9.77
C SER A 72 -1.07 1.12 9.63
N GLY A 73 -1.77 0.93 8.51
CA GLY A 73 -2.51 -0.30 8.24
C GLY A 73 -1.57 -1.50 8.03
N VAL A 74 -0.47 -1.30 7.30
CA VAL A 74 0.57 -2.31 7.08
C VAL A 74 1.20 -2.74 8.40
N GLN A 75 1.53 -1.78 9.29
CA GLN A 75 2.06 -2.08 10.61
C GLN A 75 1.08 -2.95 11.41
N GLN A 76 -0.20 -2.61 11.42
CA GLN A 76 -1.22 -3.39 12.12
C GLN A 76 -1.36 -4.82 11.57
N VAL A 77 -1.22 -5.02 10.25
CA VAL A 77 -1.21 -6.37 9.65
C VAL A 77 -0.02 -7.18 10.15
N ILE A 78 1.17 -6.57 10.18
CA ILE A 78 2.39 -7.23 10.64
C ILE A 78 2.27 -7.60 12.13
N GLU A 79 1.83 -6.68 12.98
CA GLU A 79 1.63 -6.93 14.42
C GLU A 79 0.62 -8.07 14.66
N ASN A 80 -0.49 -8.08 13.92
CA ASN A 80 -1.46 -9.17 14.02
C ASN A 80 -0.89 -10.53 13.58
N ALA A 81 -0.03 -10.54 12.55
CA ALA A 81 0.61 -11.75 12.06
C ALA A 81 1.68 -12.28 13.03
N THR A 82 2.46 -11.40 13.66
CA THR A 82 3.48 -11.78 14.65
C THR A 82 2.85 -12.32 15.94
N LEU A 83 1.79 -11.67 16.44
CA LEU A 83 1.04 -12.12 17.61
C LEU A 83 0.38 -13.49 17.39
N LYS A 84 -0.16 -13.75 16.19
CA LYS A 84 -0.70 -15.08 15.83
C LYS A 84 0.36 -16.17 15.81
N LYS A 85 1.62 -15.84 15.48
CA LYS A 85 2.73 -16.79 15.40
C LYS A 85 3.29 -17.18 16.78
N ALA A 86 3.05 -16.35 17.81
CA ALA A 86 3.53 -16.54 19.18
C ALA A 86 2.58 -17.40 20.06
N LYS A 87 1.46 -17.88 19.50
CA LYS A 87 0.45 -18.70 20.18
C LYS A 87 0.42 -20.10 19.60
#